data_AF-C1MYG9-F1
#
_entry.id   AF-C1MYG9-F1
#
_cell.length_a   1.000
_cell.length_b   1.000
_cell.length_c   1.000
_cell.angle_alpha   90.00
_cell.angle_beta   90.00
_cell.angle_gamma   90.00
#
_symmetry.space_group_name_H-M   'P 1'
#
loop_
_entity.id
_entity.type
_entity.pdbx_description
1 polymer ?
#
loop_
_entity_poly.entity_id
_entity_poly.type
_entity_poly.pdbx_seq_one_letter_code
_entity_poly.pdbx_strand_id
1 'polypeptide(L)'
;MSSGWNNFKKGWDEKVVPKMKEIGEKMAPPAKPKPPERPELLPLRELQKIPPPHPDGTPEARLLVVLQPPEELPPPPAPAGTYNFCVLVGNTLHVSGIGPLAPTAESHLGPAADAANGVRAARACALTMLSVLRKKLGSLNHIKRLVKANGFVVVADPAPASVGGRHPEMMNGFSETMMEIFGERGKGARSVVGVASLPRGWTMEVDAVFELHDNL
;
A
#
# COMPACT_ATOMS: atom_id res chain seq x y z
N MET A 1 31.94 61.76 -15.08
CA MET A 1 30.75 61.01 -14.59
C MET A 1 31.09 59.65 -13.97
N SER A 2 32.35 59.17 -13.97
CA SER A 2 32.72 57.82 -13.50
C SER A 2 33.05 57.69 -12.00
N SER A 3 33.31 58.79 -11.28
CA SER A 3 33.75 58.75 -9.87
C SER A 3 32.60 58.49 -8.89
N GLY A 4 31.39 58.99 -9.16
CA GLY A 4 30.22 58.81 -8.30
C GLY A 4 29.73 57.36 -8.26
N TRP A 5 29.70 56.69 -9.41
CA TRP A 5 29.29 55.29 -9.51
C TRP A 5 30.27 54.33 -8.81
N ASN A 6 31.58 54.59 -8.93
CA ASN A 6 32.61 53.80 -8.26
C ASN A 6 32.55 53.96 -6.74
N ASN A 7 32.29 55.18 -6.24
CA ASN A 7 32.12 55.41 -4.81
C ASN A 7 30.83 54.78 -4.26
N PHE A 8 29.74 54.81 -5.02
CA PHE A 8 28.49 54.13 -4.66
C PHE A 8 28.67 52.61 -4.61
N LYS A 9 29.25 52.01 -5.66
CA LYS A 9 29.49 50.56 -5.73
C LYS A 9 30.42 50.09 -4.61
N LYS A 10 31.49 50.84 -4.34
CA LYS A 10 32.38 50.56 -3.20
C LYS A 10 31.64 50.62 -1.86
N GLY A 11 30.79 51.61 -1.64
CA GLY A 11 29.95 51.69 -0.44
C GLY A 11 28.92 50.55 -0.34
N TRP A 12 28.36 50.13 -1.46
CA TRP A 12 27.44 49.01 -1.54
C TRP A 12 28.12 47.69 -1.17
N ASP A 13 29.28 47.40 -1.78
CA ASP A 13 30.02 46.17 -1.58
C ASP A 13 30.66 46.10 -0.17
N GLU A 14 31.15 47.22 0.37
CA GLU A 14 31.84 47.24 1.67
C GLU A 14 30.89 47.35 2.87
N LYS A 15 29.71 47.95 2.72
CA LYS A 15 28.83 48.23 3.87
C LYS A 15 27.46 47.56 3.79
N VAL A 16 26.89 47.43 2.59
CA VAL A 16 25.53 46.91 2.43
C VAL A 16 25.55 45.39 2.29
N VAL A 17 26.41 44.85 1.42
CA VAL A 17 26.52 43.40 1.17
C VAL A 17 26.84 42.60 2.45
N PRO A 18 27.81 43.00 3.30
CA PRO A 18 28.12 42.25 4.53
C PRO A 18 26.94 42.25 5.51
N LYS A 19 26.24 43.39 5.63
CA LYS A 19 25.08 43.54 6.50
C LYS A 19 23.87 42.73 6.02
N MET A 20 23.65 42.66 4.70
CA MET A 20 22.60 41.80 4.13
C MET A 20 22.91 40.32 4.33
N LYS A 21 24.20 39.94 4.27
CA LYS A 21 24.64 38.56 4.54
C LYS A 21 24.41 38.18 6.00
N GLU A 22 24.77 39.07 6.93
CA GLU A 22 24.53 38.87 8.37
C GLU A 22 23.03 38.75 8.70
N ILE A 23 22.19 39.57 8.06
CA ILE A 23 20.72 39.47 8.20
C ILE A 23 20.20 38.15 7.63
N GLY A 24 20.71 37.72 6.47
CA GLY A 24 20.34 36.43 5.87
C GLY A 24 20.73 35.23 6.74
N GLU A 25 21.87 35.29 7.42
CA GLU A 25 22.32 34.26 8.36
C GLU A 25 21.48 34.24 9.65
N LYS A 26 21.07 35.42 10.15
CA LYS A 26 20.17 35.55 11.32
C LYS A 26 18.71 35.18 11.02
N MET A 27 18.28 35.31 9.77
CA MET A 27 16.93 34.93 9.31
C MET A 27 16.90 33.52 8.71
N ALA A 28 18.02 32.79 8.70
CA ALA A 28 18.04 31.40 8.30
C ALA A 28 17.06 30.63 9.20
N PRO A 29 16.06 29.94 8.63
CA PRO A 29 15.11 29.19 9.44
C PRO A 29 15.88 28.18 10.29
N PRO A 30 15.48 27.96 11.55
CA PRO A 30 16.14 26.98 12.40
C PRO A 30 16.21 25.66 11.64
N ALA A 31 17.36 24.99 11.72
CA ALA A 31 17.52 23.67 11.12
C ALA A 31 16.32 22.83 11.52
N LYS A 32 15.61 22.28 10.53
CA LYS A 32 14.45 21.42 10.81
C LYS A 32 14.92 20.38 11.83
N PRO A 33 14.22 20.21 12.97
CA PRO A 33 14.62 19.23 13.95
C PRO A 33 14.78 17.90 13.21
N LYS A 34 15.89 17.20 13.47
CA LYS A 34 16.10 15.84 12.95
C LYS A 34 14.80 15.10 13.25
N PRO A 35 14.12 14.51 12.25
CA PRO A 35 12.90 13.75 12.51
C PRO A 35 13.20 12.79 13.66
N PRO A 36 12.27 12.59 14.61
CA PRO A 36 12.47 11.60 15.66
C PRO A 36 12.94 10.32 14.99
N GLU A 37 13.99 9.69 15.55
CA GLU A 37 14.46 8.41 15.04
C GLU A 37 13.25 7.49 15.02
N ARG A 38 12.79 7.20 13.79
CA ARG A 38 11.67 6.30 13.58
C ARG A 38 12.13 5.01 14.23
N PRO A 39 11.38 4.41 15.18
CA PRO A 39 11.76 3.12 15.74
C PRO A 39 12.12 2.22 14.57
N GLU A 40 13.32 1.66 14.58
CA GLU A 40 13.84 0.88 13.47
C GLU A 40 12.74 -0.10 13.06
N LEU A 41 12.16 0.13 11.88
CA LEU A 41 11.36 -0.89 11.22
C LEU A 41 12.28 -2.09 11.20
N LEU A 42 11.92 -3.18 11.89
CA LEU A 42 12.71 -4.40 11.98
C LEU A 42 13.45 -4.59 10.65
N PRO A 43 14.80 -4.55 10.64
CA PRO A 43 15.52 -4.53 9.38
C PRO A 43 15.05 -5.71 8.56
N LEU A 44 14.72 -5.49 7.29
CA LEU A 44 14.20 -6.53 6.37
C LEU A 44 15.05 -7.81 6.34
N ARG A 45 16.30 -7.75 6.81
CA ARG A 45 17.21 -8.88 7.01
C ARG A 45 16.78 -9.84 8.15
N GLU A 46 16.09 -9.36 9.18
CA GLU A 46 15.51 -10.19 10.25
C GLU A 46 14.33 -11.02 9.71
N LEU A 47 13.53 -10.45 8.80
CA LEU A 47 12.44 -11.13 8.06
C LEU A 47 12.93 -12.25 7.12
N GLN A 48 14.24 -12.44 6.94
CA GLN A 48 14.81 -13.48 6.08
C GLN A 48 15.16 -14.78 6.82
N LYS A 49 14.87 -14.89 8.12
CA LYS A 49 14.95 -16.17 8.86
C LYS A 49 13.92 -17.16 8.28
N ILE A 50 14.22 -18.46 8.30
CA ILE A 50 13.29 -19.49 7.78
C ILE A 50 11.94 -19.35 8.52
N PRO A 51 10.83 -19.05 7.81
CA PRO A 51 9.54 -18.86 8.44
C PRO A 51 9.03 -20.17 9.06
N PRO A 52 8.33 -20.11 10.21
CA PRO A 52 7.72 -21.30 10.77
C PRO A 52 6.67 -21.84 9.79
N PRO A 53 6.63 -23.15 9.51
CA PRO A 53 5.56 -23.74 8.72
C PRO A 53 4.25 -23.61 9.49
N HIS A 54 3.16 -23.38 8.79
CA HIS A 54 1.85 -23.53 9.40
C HIS A 54 1.53 -25.02 9.59
N PRO A 55 0.81 -25.38 10.67
CA PRO A 55 0.52 -26.78 11.02
C PRO A 55 -0.34 -27.51 9.97
N ASP A 56 -1.06 -26.78 9.14
CA ASP A 56 -1.97 -27.25 8.07
C ASP A 56 -1.38 -27.07 6.65
N GLY A 57 -0.06 -26.89 6.54
CA GLY A 57 0.64 -26.66 5.27
C GLY A 57 0.91 -25.18 4.99
N THR A 58 1.83 -24.89 4.07
CA THR A 58 2.36 -23.52 3.87
C THR A 58 1.49 -22.67 2.93
N PRO A 59 1.31 -21.37 3.22
CA PRO A 59 0.75 -20.41 2.28
C PRO A 59 1.41 -20.44 0.90
N GLU A 60 2.73 -20.63 0.83
CA GLU A 60 3.44 -20.78 -0.44
C GLU A 60 2.96 -22.02 -1.23
N ALA A 61 2.77 -23.17 -0.59
CA ALA A 61 2.28 -24.37 -1.26
C ALA A 61 0.84 -24.18 -1.76
N ARG A 62 -0.03 -23.57 -0.95
CA ARG A 62 -1.41 -23.26 -1.36
C ARG A 62 -1.47 -22.23 -2.48
N LEU A 63 -0.58 -21.25 -2.47
CA LEU A 63 -0.43 -20.29 -3.57
C LEU A 63 -0.13 -20.99 -4.90
N LEU A 64 0.74 -22.01 -4.91
CA LEU A 64 1.02 -22.77 -6.13
C LEU A 64 -0.19 -23.58 -6.66
N VAL A 65 -1.11 -23.97 -5.77
CA VAL A 65 -2.38 -24.61 -6.15
C VAL A 65 -3.37 -23.59 -6.72
N VAL A 66 -3.38 -22.37 -6.16
CA VAL A 66 -4.23 -21.28 -6.65
C VAL A 66 -3.75 -20.76 -8.01
N LEU A 67 -2.43 -20.56 -8.18
CA LEU A 67 -1.81 -20.04 -9.40
C LEU A 67 -1.71 -21.08 -10.54
N GLN A 68 -2.68 -21.97 -10.67
CA GLN A 68 -2.79 -22.82 -11.85
C GLN A 68 -3.28 -21.96 -13.03
N PRO A 69 -2.76 -22.17 -14.25
CA PRO A 69 -3.19 -21.40 -15.41
C PRO A 69 -4.72 -21.32 -15.53
N PRO A 70 -5.29 -20.13 -15.79
CA PRO A 70 -4.61 -18.89 -16.21
C PRO A 70 -4.21 -17.94 -15.06
N GLU A 71 -4.27 -18.37 -13.79
CA GLU A 71 -3.94 -17.48 -12.66
C GLU A 71 -2.43 -17.35 -12.46
N GLU A 72 -1.94 -16.10 -12.49
CA GLU A 72 -0.55 -15.77 -12.19
C GLU A 72 -0.48 -14.63 -11.18
N LEU A 73 0.57 -14.65 -10.36
CA LEU A 73 0.85 -13.56 -9.45
C LEU A 73 1.42 -12.37 -10.27
N PRO A 74 0.78 -11.18 -10.24
CA PRO A 74 1.33 -10.05 -10.99
C PRO A 74 2.68 -9.63 -10.42
N PRO A 75 3.54 -8.99 -11.24
CA PRO A 75 4.71 -8.32 -10.72
C PRO A 75 4.28 -7.30 -9.64
N PRO A 76 4.97 -7.25 -8.48
CA PRO A 76 4.60 -6.31 -7.43
C PRO A 76 4.72 -4.86 -7.94
N PRO A 77 3.65 -4.05 -7.81
CA PRO A 77 3.62 -2.70 -8.34
C PRO A 77 4.69 -1.80 -7.70
N ALA A 78 5.04 -0.72 -8.41
CA ALA A 78 5.80 0.39 -7.84
C ALA A 78 4.84 1.34 -7.11
N PRO A 79 5.26 2.01 -6.01
CA PRO A 79 4.44 3.00 -5.35
C PRO A 79 4.03 4.12 -6.31
N ALA A 80 2.77 4.55 -6.24
CA ALA A 80 2.24 5.63 -7.09
C ALA A 80 2.54 7.04 -6.55
N GLY A 81 3.28 7.14 -5.45
CA GLY A 81 3.56 8.40 -4.75
C GLY A 81 4.48 8.19 -3.55
N THR A 82 4.53 9.17 -2.64
CA THR A 82 5.41 9.16 -1.46
C THR A 82 4.78 8.40 -0.28
N TYR A 83 4.72 7.08 -0.38
CA TYR A 83 4.23 6.18 0.68
C TYR A 83 4.91 4.80 0.61
N ASN A 84 4.76 4.00 1.67
CA ASN A 84 5.22 2.62 1.72
C ASN A 84 4.04 1.67 1.50
N PHE A 85 4.21 0.64 0.68
CA PHE A 85 3.19 -0.41 0.56
C PHE A 85 2.90 -1.12 1.88
N CYS A 86 3.94 -1.32 2.70
CA CYS A 86 3.81 -1.99 3.98
C CYS A 86 4.58 -1.26 5.07
N VAL A 87 3.94 -1.08 6.22
CA VAL A 87 4.55 -0.56 7.46
C VAL A 87 4.35 -1.58 8.57
N LEU A 88 5.42 -1.97 9.24
CA LEU A 88 5.39 -2.92 10.35
C LEU A 88 5.44 -2.17 11.68
N VAL A 89 4.51 -2.49 12.58
CA VAL A 89 4.45 -1.97 13.96
C VAL A 89 4.28 -3.16 14.91
N GLY A 90 5.29 -3.45 15.72
CA GLY A 90 5.33 -4.70 16.47
C GLY A 90 5.27 -5.91 15.52
N ASN A 91 4.33 -6.82 15.75
CA ASN A 91 4.05 -7.96 14.87
C ASN A 91 2.90 -7.68 13.87
N THR A 92 2.44 -6.44 13.74
CA THR A 92 1.31 -6.08 12.87
C THR A 92 1.78 -5.33 11.63
N LEU A 93 1.51 -5.90 10.45
CA LEU A 93 1.84 -5.35 9.15
C LEU A 93 0.61 -4.63 8.55
N HIS A 94 0.72 -3.32 8.42
CA HIS A 94 -0.26 -2.48 7.73
C HIS A 94 0.08 -2.39 6.25
N VAL A 95 -0.88 -2.76 5.40
CA VAL A 95 -0.74 -2.73 3.94
C VAL A 95 -1.59 -1.59 3.39
N SER A 96 -0.99 -0.75 2.54
CA SER A 96 -1.70 0.32 1.82
C SER A 96 -2.77 -0.23 0.88
N GLY A 97 -3.64 0.64 0.36
CA GLY A 97 -4.61 0.28 -0.68
C GLY A 97 -3.94 -0.34 -1.91
N ILE A 98 -4.42 -1.53 -2.28
CA ILE A 98 -3.98 -2.30 -3.44
C ILE A 98 -5.15 -2.43 -4.42
N GLY A 99 -4.90 -2.01 -5.66
CA GLY A 99 -5.83 -2.17 -6.78
C GLY A 99 -5.73 -3.54 -7.47
N PRO A 100 -6.60 -3.81 -8.45
CA PRO A 100 -6.75 -5.09 -9.10
C PRO A 100 -5.79 -5.19 -10.29
N LEU A 101 -4.50 -5.50 -10.05
CA LEU A 101 -3.45 -5.49 -11.08
C LEU A 101 -3.02 -6.89 -11.55
N ALA A 102 -3.66 -7.96 -11.08
CA ALA A 102 -3.40 -9.33 -11.55
C ALA A 102 -3.72 -9.49 -13.05
N PRO A 103 -3.06 -10.37 -13.83
CA PRO A 103 -3.11 -10.36 -15.31
C PRO A 103 -4.50 -10.45 -15.99
N THR A 104 -5.56 -10.75 -15.24
CA THR A 104 -6.96 -10.63 -15.70
C THR A 104 -7.55 -9.21 -15.55
N ALA A 105 -6.71 -8.23 -15.17
CA ALA A 105 -7.04 -6.87 -14.74
C ALA A 105 -7.59 -5.93 -15.80
N GLU A 106 -7.43 -6.24 -17.09
CA GLU A 106 -7.99 -5.39 -18.16
C GLU A 106 -9.53 -5.26 -18.04
N SER A 107 -10.18 -6.14 -17.27
CA SER A 107 -11.62 -6.12 -16.98
C SER A 107 -12.04 -5.45 -15.66
N HIS A 108 -11.13 -4.79 -14.93
CA HIS A 108 -11.39 -4.23 -13.58
C HIS A 108 -11.22 -2.70 -13.51
N LEU A 109 -11.43 -2.03 -14.64
CA LEU A 109 -11.57 -0.59 -14.71
C LEU A 109 -13.05 -0.21 -14.83
N GLY A 110 -13.39 0.92 -14.23
CA GLY A 110 -14.74 1.45 -14.20
C GLY A 110 -15.62 0.83 -13.13
N PRO A 111 -16.86 1.32 -13.03
CA PRO A 111 -17.81 0.85 -12.02
C PRO A 111 -18.22 -0.61 -12.24
N ALA A 112 -18.35 -1.38 -11.16
CA ALA A 112 -18.87 -2.74 -11.23
C ALA A 112 -20.32 -2.72 -11.73
N ALA A 113 -20.56 -3.35 -12.89
CA ALA A 113 -21.89 -3.50 -13.48
C ALA A 113 -22.74 -4.56 -12.75
N ASP A 114 -22.07 -5.56 -12.17
CA ASP A 114 -22.69 -6.63 -11.38
C ASP A 114 -21.74 -7.08 -10.26
N ALA A 115 -22.25 -7.93 -9.36
CA ALA A 115 -21.43 -8.45 -8.27
C ALA A 115 -20.30 -9.37 -8.75
N ALA A 116 -20.48 -10.09 -9.85
CA ALA A 116 -19.48 -11.01 -10.36
C ALA A 116 -18.23 -10.25 -10.86
N ASN A 117 -18.41 -9.10 -11.49
CA ASN A 117 -17.32 -8.20 -11.85
C ASN A 117 -16.58 -7.69 -10.61
N GLY A 118 -17.31 -7.29 -9.56
CA GLY A 118 -16.70 -6.88 -8.29
C GLY A 118 -15.96 -8.02 -7.57
N VAL A 119 -16.47 -9.26 -7.62
CA VAL A 119 -15.78 -10.45 -7.10
C VAL A 119 -14.44 -10.66 -7.80
N ARG A 120 -14.43 -10.60 -9.15
CA ARG A 120 -13.18 -10.76 -9.91
C ARG A 120 -12.18 -9.64 -9.59
N ALA A 121 -12.65 -8.40 -9.49
CA ALA A 121 -11.80 -7.27 -9.09
C ALA A 121 -11.23 -7.45 -7.67
N ALA A 122 -12.03 -7.91 -6.71
CA ALA A 122 -11.57 -8.18 -5.34
C ALA A 122 -10.54 -9.31 -5.29
N ARG A 123 -10.74 -10.39 -6.07
CA ARG A 123 -9.74 -11.47 -6.23
C ARG A 123 -8.43 -10.94 -6.82
N ALA A 124 -8.51 -10.10 -7.86
CA ALA A 124 -7.33 -9.47 -8.44
C ALA A 124 -6.59 -8.55 -7.45
N CYS A 125 -7.30 -7.85 -6.57
CA CYS A 125 -6.70 -7.09 -5.46
C CYS A 125 -5.96 -8.03 -4.49
N ALA A 126 -6.55 -9.18 -4.14
CA ALA A 126 -5.93 -10.17 -3.27
C ALA A 126 -4.63 -10.72 -3.87
N LEU A 127 -4.65 -11.16 -5.13
CA LEU A 127 -3.45 -11.66 -5.82
C LEU A 127 -2.35 -10.60 -5.93
N THR A 128 -2.73 -9.36 -6.23
CA THR A 128 -1.79 -8.23 -6.25
C THR A 128 -1.20 -7.97 -4.86
N MET A 129 -2.02 -8.04 -3.81
CA MET A 129 -1.57 -7.86 -2.44
C MET A 129 -0.61 -8.97 -2.01
N LEU A 130 -0.90 -10.22 -2.38
CA LEU A 130 -0.01 -11.36 -2.12
C LEU A 130 1.35 -11.18 -2.80
N SER A 131 1.40 -10.58 -3.99
CA SER A 131 2.68 -10.26 -4.66
C SER A 131 3.50 -9.21 -3.90
N VAL A 132 2.85 -8.17 -3.41
CA VAL A 132 3.46 -7.14 -2.56
C VAL A 132 3.99 -7.73 -1.26
N LEU A 133 3.16 -8.54 -0.58
CA LEU A 133 3.51 -9.21 0.67
C LEU A 133 4.70 -10.16 0.49
N ARG A 134 4.67 -11.00 -0.56
CA ARG A 134 5.76 -11.94 -0.86
C ARG A 134 7.07 -11.20 -1.16
N LYS A 135 7.02 -10.10 -1.93
CA LYS A 135 8.21 -9.25 -2.16
C LYS A 135 8.74 -8.60 -0.88
N LYS A 136 7.84 -8.14 -0.01
CA LYS A 136 8.19 -7.45 1.24
C LYS A 136 8.77 -8.41 2.29
N LEU A 137 8.20 -9.60 2.41
CA LEU A 137 8.50 -10.56 3.46
C LEU A 137 9.46 -11.66 3.01
N GLY A 138 9.73 -11.79 1.71
CA GLY A 138 10.45 -12.93 1.12
C GLY A 138 9.61 -14.20 1.04
N SER A 139 8.74 -14.45 2.01
CA SER A 139 7.75 -15.54 2.00
C SER A 139 6.44 -15.14 2.69
N LEU A 140 5.33 -15.66 2.18
CA LEU A 140 4.01 -15.54 2.82
C LEU A 140 3.90 -16.34 4.13
N ASN A 141 4.80 -17.30 4.38
CA ASN A 141 4.80 -18.09 5.61
C ASN A 141 5.12 -17.26 6.87
N HIS A 142 5.62 -16.03 6.73
CA HIS A 142 5.79 -15.12 7.85
C HIS A 142 4.46 -14.57 8.39
N ILE A 143 3.37 -14.67 7.61
CA ILE A 143 2.05 -14.16 8.00
C ILE A 143 1.36 -15.19 8.90
N LYS A 144 1.09 -14.80 10.14
CA LYS A 144 0.32 -15.58 11.08
C LYS A 144 -1.17 -15.56 10.73
N ARG A 145 -1.75 -14.39 10.42
CA ARG A 145 -3.16 -14.27 9.98
C ARG A 145 -3.48 -12.94 9.29
N LEU A 146 -4.59 -12.92 8.56
CA LEU A 146 -5.30 -11.68 8.23
C LEU A 146 -6.08 -11.20 9.45
N VAL A 147 -5.82 -9.97 9.90
CA VAL A 147 -6.53 -9.34 11.02
C VAL A 147 -7.76 -8.59 10.51
N LYS A 148 -7.59 -7.74 9.50
CA LYS A 148 -8.64 -6.88 8.94
C LYS A 148 -8.41 -6.64 7.45
N ALA A 149 -9.48 -6.57 6.68
CA ALA A 149 -9.49 -6.00 5.34
C ALA A 149 -10.54 -4.89 5.21
N ASN A 150 -10.22 -3.81 4.49
CA ASN A 150 -11.19 -2.80 4.08
C ASN A 150 -11.28 -2.78 2.56
N GLY A 151 -12.49 -2.99 2.02
CA GLY A 151 -12.77 -2.91 0.60
C GLY A 151 -13.46 -1.60 0.22
N PHE A 152 -13.00 -0.98 -0.85
CA PHE A 152 -13.59 0.22 -1.43
C PHE A 152 -13.99 -0.12 -2.86
N VAL A 153 -15.26 0.05 -3.22
CA VAL A 153 -15.78 -0.36 -4.54
C VAL A 153 -16.48 0.77 -5.26
N VAL A 154 -16.22 0.91 -6.55
CA VAL A 154 -17.00 1.77 -7.44
C VAL A 154 -18.05 0.89 -8.13
N VAL A 155 -19.32 1.26 -8.07
CA VAL A 155 -20.44 0.50 -8.65
C VAL A 155 -21.23 1.35 -9.64
N ALA A 156 -21.79 0.71 -10.67
CA ALA A 156 -22.49 1.42 -11.76
C ALA A 156 -23.78 2.11 -11.28
N ASP A 157 -24.47 1.49 -10.32
CA ASP A 157 -25.64 2.06 -9.66
C ASP A 157 -25.49 1.89 -8.13
N PRO A 158 -25.36 2.98 -7.35
CA PRO A 158 -25.14 2.93 -5.91
C PRO A 158 -26.42 2.67 -5.10
N ALA A 159 -27.59 2.53 -5.73
CA ALA A 159 -28.84 2.28 -5.00
C ALA A 159 -28.76 0.96 -4.19
N PRO A 160 -29.25 0.92 -2.94
CA PRO A 160 -29.21 -0.29 -2.12
C PRO A 160 -29.96 -1.49 -2.72
N ALA A 161 -30.95 -1.25 -3.56
CA ALA A 161 -31.74 -2.29 -4.23
C ALA A 161 -31.09 -2.83 -5.53
N SER A 162 -29.96 -2.29 -5.95
CA SER A 162 -29.26 -2.68 -7.18
C SER A 162 -27.86 -3.23 -6.88
N VAL A 163 -26.90 -3.04 -7.79
CA VAL A 163 -25.50 -3.48 -7.60
C VAL A 163 -24.85 -2.79 -6.38
N GLY A 164 -25.35 -1.61 -5.97
CA GLY A 164 -24.94 -0.89 -4.77
C GLY A 164 -25.23 -1.61 -3.46
N GLY A 165 -26.24 -2.49 -3.41
CA GLY A 165 -26.50 -3.34 -2.23
C GLY A 165 -25.53 -4.52 -2.07
N ARG A 166 -24.75 -4.83 -3.11
CA ARG A 166 -24.03 -6.12 -3.23
C ARG A 166 -22.54 -6.05 -2.92
N HIS A 167 -22.09 -4.96 -2.30
CA HIS A 167 -20.67 -4.81 -1.90
C HIS A 167 -20.15 -5.97 -1.04
N PRO A 168 -20.91 -6.53 -0.06
CA PRO A 168 -20.46 -7.67 0.72
C PRO A 168 -20.18 -8.92 -0.13
N GLU A 169 -20.97 -9.15 -1.18
CA GLU A 169 -20.78 -10.27 -2.10
C GLU A 169 -19.52 -10.07 -2.94
N MET A 170 -19.29 -8.86 -3.45
CA MET A 170 -18.09 -8.51 -4.21
C MET A 170 -16.81 -8.72 -3.40
N MET A 171 -16.82 -8.28 -2.14
CA MET A 171 -15.66 -8.42 -1.24
C MET A 171 -15.36 -9.89 -0.86
N ASN A 172 -16.26 -10.84 -1.16
CA ASN A 172 -15.97 -12.26 -0.99
C ASN A 172 -14.82 -12.70 -1.89
N GLY A 173 -14.66 -12.13 -3.09
CA GLY A 173 -13.53 -12.47 -3.96
C GLY A 173 -12.17 -12.26 -3.30
N PHE A 174 -12.01 -11.22 -2.48
CA PHE A 174 -10.79 -11.04 -1.68
C PHE A 174 -10.73 -12.00 -0.49
N SER A 175 -11.85 -12.14 0.23
CA SER A 175 -11.91 -12.91 1.48
C SER A 175 -11.67 -14.40 1.24
N GLU A 176 -12.27 -14.96 0.20
CA GLU A 176 -12.16 -16.35 -0.21
C GLU A 176 -10.74 -16.64 -0.72
N THR A 177 -10.13 -15.77 -1.52
CA THR A 177 -8.72 -15.93 -1.92
C THR A 177 -7.78 -15.95 -0.72
N MET A 178 -7.99 -15.06 0.27
CA MET A 178 -7.16 -15.10 1.48
C MET A 178 -7.36 -16.41 2.26
N MET A 179 -8.57 -16.97 2.29
CA MET A 179 -8.83 -18.28 2.88
C MET A 179 -8.23 -19.44 2.08
N GLU A 180 -8.25 -19.40 0.75
CA GLU A 180 -7.57 -20.38 -0.11
C GLU A 180 -6.08 -20.46 0.21
N ILE A 181 -5.45 -19.32 0.53
CA ILE A 181 -4.00 -19.24 0.80
C ILE A 181 -3.64 -19.51 2.26
N PHE A 182 -4.40 -18.99 3.21
CA PHE A 182 -4.05 -19.02 4.64
C PHE A 182 -4.94 -19.96 5.48
N GLY A 183 -5.93 -20.63 4.86
CA GLY A 183 -6.95 -21.41 5.56
C GLY A 183 -7.82 -20.51 6.46
N GLU A 184 -8.24 -21.02 7.62
CA GLU A 184 -9.01 -20.26 8.61
C GLU A 184 -8.32 -18.96 9.07
N ARG A 185 -6.98 -18.89 8.97
CA ARG A 185 -6.22 -17.68 9.31
C ARG A 185 -6.33 -16.58 8.27
N GLY A 186 -6.83 -16.91 7.07
CA GLY A 186 -7.20 -15.94 6.04
C GLY A 186 -8.53 -15.23 6.33
N LYS A 187 -9.31 -15.71 7.31
CA LYS A 187 -10.59 -15.11 7.70
C LYS A 187 -10.38 -13.97 8.69
N GLY A 188 -10.15 -12.77 8.16
CA GLY A 188 -10.05 -11.54 8.94
C GLY A 188 -11.41 -10.88 9.19
N ALA A 189 -11.43 -9.90 10.10
CA ALA A 189 -12.53 -8.94 10.14
C ALA A 189 -12.61 -8.19 8.80
N ARG A 190 -13.78 -7.64 8.44
CA ARG A 190 -13.90 -6.85 7.21
C ARG A 190 -14.90 -5.71 7.29
N SER A 191 -14.71 -4.75 6.39
CA SER A 191 -15.64 -3.67 6.06
C SER A 191 -15.57 -3.46 4.57
N VAL A 192 -16.69 -3.13 3.94
CA VAL A 192 -16.72 -2.80 2.52
C VAL A 192 -17.72 -1.67 2.29
N VAL A 193 -17.32 -0.67 1.53
CA VAL A 193 -18.13 0.52 1.23
C VAL A 193 -18.06 0.89 -0.24
N GLY A 194 -19.16 1.41 -0.75
CA GLY A 194 -19.19 2.07 -2.05
C GLY A 194 -18.49 3.42 -1.99
N VAL A 195 -17.69 3.74 -3.00
CA VAL A 195 -16.97 5.01 -3.15
C VAL A 195 -17.23 5.62 -4.52
N ALA A 196 -17.10 6.95 -4.62
CA ALA A 196 -17.35 7.66 -5.87
C ALA A 196 -16.32 7.37 -6.97
N SER A 197 -15.06 7.15 -6.58
CA SER A 197 -13.96 6.88 -7.50
C SER A 197 -12.78 6.26 -6.77
N LEU A 198 -11.92 5.56 -7.52
CA LEU A 198 -10.65 5.01 -7.07
C LEU A 198 -9.49 5.42 -7.99
N PRO A 199 -8.23 5.34 -7.52
CA PRO A 199 -7.06 5.62 -8.34
C PRO A 199 -7.09 4.85 -9.65
N ARG A 200 -6.66 5.51 -10.74
CA ARG A 200 -6.56 4.91 -12.09
C ARG A 200 -7.88 4.34 -12.64
N GLY A 201 -9.02 4.71 -12.05
CA GLY A 201 -10.33 4.21 -12.45
C GLY A 201 -10.57 2.76 -12.05
N TRP A 202 -9.92 2.24 -11.03
CA TRP A 202 -10.14 0.87 -10.54
C TRP A 202 -11.58 0.63 -10.10
N THR A 203 -12.06 -0.58 -10.33
CA THR A 203 -13.36 -1.05 -9.80
C THR A 203 -13.31 -1.24 -8.28
N MET A 204 -12.18 -1.71 -7.75
CA MET A 204 -12.00 -2.09 -6.35
C MET A 204 -10.61 -1.67 -5.87
N GLU A 205 -10.49 -1.29 -4.60
CA GLU A 205 -9.24 -1.15 -3.89
C GLU A 205 -9.38 -1.80 -2.51
N VAL A 206 -8.34 -2.51 -2.07
CA VAL A 206 -8.34 -3.17 -0.76
C VAL A 206 -7.10 -2.80 0.03
N ASP A 207 -7.29 -2.32 1.26
CA ASP A 207 -6.24 -2.27 2.27
C ASP A 207 -6.40 -3.43 3.26
N ALA A 208 -5.32 -3.77 3.98
CA ALA A 208 -5.36 -4.86 4.94
C ALA A 208 -4.34 -4.72 6.07
N VAL A 209 -4.63 -5.42 7.16
CA VAL A 209 -3.75 -5.58 8.31
C VAL A 209 -3.51 -7.07 8.53
N PHE A 210 -2.24 -7.45 8.63
CA PHE A 210 -1.81 -8.82 8.89
C PHE A 210 -1.05 -8.90 10.22
N GLU A 211 -1.24 -9.99 10.95
CA GLU A 211 -0.38 -10.36 12.07
C GLU A 211 0.74 -11.26 11.53
N LEU A 212 1.97 -11.02 11.95
CA LEU A 212 3.13 -11.84 11.64
C LEU A 212 3.48 -12.75 12.83
N HIS A 213 4.23 -13.82 12.59
CA HIS A 213 4.73 -14.67 13.68
C HIS A 213 5.71 -13.90 14.58
N ASP A 214 5.71 -14.22 15.88
CA ASP A 214 6.43 -13.46 16.91
C ASP A 214 7.98 -13.63 16.86
N ASN A 215 8.49 -14.50 15.99
CA ASN A 215 9.92 -14.82 15.85
C ASN A 215 10.63 -13.99 14.75
N LEU A 216 10.20 -12.75 14.53
CA LEU A 216 10.90 -11.83 13.63
C LEU A 216 12.11 -11.23 14.35
#